data_AF-A0A1B8FFP0-F1
#
_entry.id   AF-A0A1B8FFP0-F1
#
_cell.length_a   1.000
_cell.length_b   1.000
_cell.length_c   1.000
_cell.angle_alpha   90.00
_cell.angle_beta   90.00
_cell.angle_gamma   90.00
#
_symmetry.space_group_name_H-M   'P 1'
#
loop_
_entity.id
_entity.type
_entity.pdbx_description
1 polymer ?
#
loop_
_entity_poly.entity_id
_entity_poly.type
_entity_poly.pdbx_seq_one_letter_code
_entity_poly.pdbx_strand_id
1 'polypeptide(L)'
;MAINKLTQGMMTNDSALIGFTLWPKKEVLRIEALSNQEVLLELEGIMDGRSYSWHSINELMKTQLHKGALEFTFQDGDVIFKWNILCDEKRNWEQKKALSSQSTEFNRDCLINLKILPAKAGFGYEGLRLVVANSDEPNLMTKDLWVAPEEWETRPFNCFPAKLDNKSVGEDEDDNKDEDGDEDEDDDEDEDDDEDEDDDEDEDEDDEEYED
;
A
#
# COMPACT_ATOMS: atom_id res chain seq x y z
N MET A 1 -31.55 27.90 47.90
CA MET A 1 -30.31 28.43 47.28
C MET A 1 -29.86 27.45 46.22
N ALA A 2 -29.40 27.99 45.09
CA ALA A 2 -29.29 27.32 43.81
C ALA A 2 -28.14 26.30 43.73
N ILE A 3 -28.42 25.27 42.94
CA ILE A 3 -27.54 24.33 42.24
C ILE A 3 -26.22 24.94 41.74
N ASN A 4 -25.10 24.29 42.05
CA ASN A 4 -23.88 24.37 41.25
C ASN A 4 -23.70 23.05 40.49
N LYS A 5 -24.18 23.05 39.24
CA LYS A 5 -23.60 22.27 38.15
C LYS A 5 -22.30 22.96 37.75
N LEU A 6 -21.20 22.22 37.58
CA LEU A 6 -20.24 22.53 36.51
C LEU A 6 -19.35 21.34 36.15
N THR A 7 -19.59 20.86 34.93
CA THR A 7 -18.63 20.36 33.94
C THR A 7 -17.76 19.16 34.29
N GLN A 8 -18.35 17.98 34.13
CA GLN A 8 -17.63 16.84 33.57
C GLN A 8 -17.49 17.10 32.07
N GLY A 9 -16.27 17.40 31.60
CA GLY A 9 -16.00 17.61 30.19
C GLY A 9 -16.27 16.32 29.41
N MET A 10 -17.29 16.34 28.56
CA MET A 10 -17.42 15.36 27.48
C MET A 10 -16.28 15.62 26.50
N MET A 11 -15.22 14.81 26.55
CA MET A 11 -14.37 14.64 25.38
C MET A 11 -15.22 13.92 24.34
N THR A 12 -15.65 14.64 23.32
CA THR A 12 -16.35 14.06 22.17
C THR A 12 -15.36 13.20 21.39
N ASN A 13 -15.68 11.92 21.21
CA ASN A 13 -14.86 10.93 20.52
C ASN A 13 -14.59 11.31 19.04
N ASP A 14 -15.30 12.30 18.51
CA ASP A 14 -15.18 12.78 17.14
C ASP A 14 -13.83 13.42 16.84
N SER A 15 -13.20 14.09 17.80
CA SER A 15 -11.87 14.70 17.59
C SER A 15 -10.76 13.65 17.45
N ALA A 16 -10.89 12.51 18.13
CA ALA A 16 -9.92 11.40 18.03
C ALA A 16 -10.07 10.66 16.68
N LEU A 17 -11.30 10.50 16.18
CA LEU A 17 -11.59 9.91 14.88
C LEU A 17 -11.10 10.79 13.71
N ILE A 18 -11.28 12.11 13.78
CA ILE A 18 -10.80 13.07 12.76
C ILE A 18 -9.25 13.08 12.70
N GLY A 19 -8.58 12.98 13.85
CA GLY A 19 -7.12 12.89 13.90
C GLY A 19 -6.58 11.63 13.20
N PHE A 20 -7.31 10.52 13.31
CA PHE A 20 -6.95 9.24 12.71
C PHE A 20 -7.15 9.22 11.19
N THR A 21 -8.26 9.74 10.68
CA THR A 21 -8.52 9.79 9.22
C THR A 21 -7.54 10.68 8.46
N LEU A 22 -6.97 11.69 9.13
CA LEU A 22 -5.99 12.61 8.54
C LEU A 22 -4.54 12.13 8.63
N TRP A 23 -4.22 11.21 9.55
CA TRP A 23 -2.83 10.80 9.78
C TRP A 23 -2.17 10.16 8.54
N PRO A 24 -2.79 9.19 7.81
CA PRO A 24 -2.16 8.61 6.63
C PRO A 24 -1.81 9.65 5.56
N LYS A 25 -2.70 10.61 5.32
CA LYS A 25 -2.45 11.69 4.34
C LYS A 25 -1.27 12.57 4.75
N LYS A 26 -1.20 12.93 6.03
CA LYS A 26 -0.07 13.72 6.57
C LYS A 26 1.24 12.95 6.49
N GLU A 27 1.19 11.64 6.74
CA GLU A 27 2.37 10.78 6.71
C GLU A 27 2.91 10.58 5.29
N VAL A 28 2.03 10.43 4.29
CA VAL A 28 2.43 10.44 2.87
C VAL A 28 3.14 11.73 2.52
N LEU A 29 2.54 12.89 2.81
CA LEU A 29 3.14 14.20 2.52
C LEU A 29 4.49 14.39 3.25
N ARG A 30 4.60 13.93 4.50
CA ARG A 30 5.86 13.95 5.25
C ARG A 30 6.92 13.15 4.50
N ILE A 31 6.60 11.91 4.10
CA ILE A 31 7.54 11.03 3.41
C ILE A 31 7.90 11.64 2.06
N GLU A 32 6.97 12.14 1.27
CA GLU A 32 7.20 12.80 -0.02
C GLU A 32 8.16 14.00 0.10
N ALA A 33 8.11 14.73 1.22
CA ALA A 33 9.02 15.84 1.49
C ALA A 33 10.43 15.42 1.93
N LEU A 34 10.66 14.14 2.28
CA LEU A 34 11.98 13.64 2.66
C LEU A 34 12.92 13.55 1.46
N SER A 35 14.21 13.80 1.71
CA SER A 35 15.26 13.46 0.76
C SER A 35 15.38 11.94 0.58
N ASN A 36 15.96 11.51 -0.54
CA ASN A 36 16.14 10.08 -0.82
C ASN A 36 17.00 9.38 0.25
N GLN A 37 17.97 10.08 0.84
CA GLN A 37 18.79 9.53 1.91
C GLN A 37 18.01 9.33 3.22
N GLU A 38 17.11 10.25 3.56
CA GLU A 38 16.25 10.12 4.74
C GLU A 38 15.24 8.99 4.59
N VAL A 39 14.66 8.83 3.38
CA VAL A 39 13.79 7.68 3.05
C VAL A 39 14.54 6.38 3.27
N LEU A 40 15.77 6.26 2.74
CA LEU A 40 16.60 5.07 2.91
C LEU A 40 16.88 4.79 4.40
N LEU A 41 17.33 5.77 5.16
CA LEU A 41 17.66 5.57 6.58
C LEU A 41 16.44 5.14 7.42
N GLU A 42 15.27 5.73 7.16
CA GLU A 42 14.04 5.35 7.86
C GLU A 42 13.60 3.93 7.46
N LEU A 43 13.66 3.60 6.16
CA LEU A 43 13.31 2.29 5.63
C LEU A 43 14.24 1.19 6.17
N GLU A 44 15.56 1.40 6.13
CA GLU A 44 16.55 0.50 6.75
C GLU A 44 16.28 0.31 8.24
N GLY A 45 15.88 1.39 8.92
CA GLY A 45 15.43 1.35 10.30
C GLY A 45 14.32 0.32 10.52
N ILE A 46 13.26 0.44 9.75
CA ILE A 46 12.09 -0.45 9.81
C ILE A 46 12.45 -1.88 9.40
N MET A 47 13.27 -2.05 8.36
CA MET A 47 13.72 -3.35 7.88
C MET A 47 14.60 -4.08 8.90
N ASP A 48 15.33 -3.35 9.74
CA ASP A 48 16.05 -3.91 10.90
C ASP A 48 15.16 -4.08 12.15
N GLY A 49 13.86 -3.83 12.05
CA GLY A 49 12.89 -3.98 13.14
C GLY A 49 12.87 -2.82 14.14
N ARG A 50 13.40 -1.64 13.78
CA ARG A 50 13.31 -0.45 14.63
C ARG A 50 11.95 0.20 14.46
N SER A 51 11.25 0.40 15.58
CA SER A 51 10.01 1.19 15.66
C SER A 51 8.86 0.71 14.76
N TYR A 52 8.88 -0.56 14.33
CA TYR A 52 7.85 -1.16 13.48
C TYR A 52 7.59 -2.61 13.90
N SER A 53 6.33 -2.94 14.15
CA SER A 53 5.90 -4.27 14.64
C SER A 53 5.42 -5.15 13.48
N TRP A 54 6.37 -5.72 12.73
CA TRP A 54 6.08 -6.58 11.58
C TRP A 54 5.12 -7.72 11.90
N HIS A 55 5.37 -8.47 12.98
CA HIS A 55 4.59 -9.66 13.33
C HIS A 55 3.21 -9.30 13.84
N SER A 56 3.12 -8.32 14.73
CA SER A 56 1.84 -7.84 15.25
C SER A 56 0.95 -7.32 14.13
N ILE A 57 1.50 -6.57 13.17
CA ILE A 57 0.74 -6.11 11.98
C ILE A 57 0.31 -7.30 11.13
N ASN A 58 1.20 -8.26 10.89
CA ASN A 58 0.92 -9.46 10.11
C ASN A 58 -0.26 -10.27 10.68
N GLU A 59 -0.29 -10.47 12.01
CA GLU A 59 -1.38 -11.19 12.67
C GLU A 59 -2.71 -10.44 12.62
N LEU A 60 -2.68 -9.10 12.68
CA LEU A 60 -3.88 -8.29 12.45
C LEU A 60 -4.38 -8.41 11.00
N MET A 61 -3.48 -8.41 10.02
CA MET A 61 -3.83 -8.61 8.60
C MET A 61 -4.50 -9.98 8.38
N LYS A 62 -3.91 -11.06 8.91
CA LYS A 62 -4.51 -12.41 8.89
C LYS A 62 -5.89 -12.43 9.52
N THR A 63 -6.03 -11.78 10.67
CA THR A 63 -7.32 -11.72 11.38
C THR A 63 -8.39 -11.02 10.55
N GLN A 64 -8.08 -9.90 9.88
CA GLN A 64 -9.05 -9.22 9.03
C GLN A 64 -9.39 -10.01 7.78
N LEU A 65 -8.41 -10.67 7.15
CA LEU A 65 -8.64 -11.54 6.01
C LEU A 65 -9.57 -12.70 6.38
N HIS A 66 -9.32 -13.39 7.51
CA HIS A 66 -10.19 -14.48 7.98
C HIS A 66 -11.61 -14.03 8.34
N LYS A 67 -11.78 -12.78 8.75
CA LYS A 67 -13.10 -12.19 9.04
C LYS A 67 -13.84 -11.71 7.78
N GLY A 68 -13.19 -11.72 6.61
CA GLY A 68 -13.71 -11.13 5.38
C GLY A 68 -13.74 -9.60 5.39
N ALA A 69 -13.03 -8.95 6.31
CA ALA A 69 -12.92 -7.49 6.36
C ALA A 69 -11.82 -6.95 5.41
N LEU A 70 -10.91 -7.84 5.01
CA LEU A 70 -10.01 -7.63 3.88
C LEU A 70 -10.21 -8.77 2.90
N GLU A 71 -10.07 -8.44 1.62
CA GLU A 71 -10.00 -9.42 0.54
C GLU A 71 -8.57 -9.48 0.02
N PHE A 72 -8.24 -10.58 -0.65
CA PHE A 72 -6.97 -10.72 -1.34
C PHE A 72 -7.22 -10.82 -2.84
N THR A 73 -6.74 -9.83 -3.57
CA THR A 73 -6.75 -9.80 -5.02
C THR A 73 -5.32 -9.63 -5.56
N PHE A 74 -5.12 -9.88 -6.85
CA PHE A 74 -3.83 -9.67 -7.54
C PHE A 74 -3.68 -8.24 -8.08
N GLN A 75 -4.57 -7.33 -7.67
CA GLN A 75 -4.59 -5.99 -8.21
C GLN A 75 -3.63 -5.09 -7.44
N ASP A 76 -2.96 -4.22 -8.19
CA ASP A 76 -2.14 -3.20 -7.58
C ASP A 76 -3.03 -2.24 -6.76
N GLY A 77 -2.65 -2.02 -5.50
CA GLY A 77 -3.45 -1.24 -4.54
C GLY A 77 -4.22 -2.08 -3.52
N ASP A 78 -4.34 -3.39 -3.72
CA ASP A 78 -4.88 -4.33 -2.74
C ASP A 78 -4.00 -4.39 -1.48
N VAL A 79 -4.63 -4.31 -0.31
CA VAL A 79 -3.94 -4.20 0.97
C VAL A 79 -3.13 -5.46 1.29
N ILE A 80 -3.71 -6.65 1.10
CA ILE A 80 -3.06 -7.92 1.42
C ILE A 80 -1.95 -8.20 0.43
N PHE A 81 -2.19 -7.92 -0.84
CA PHE A 81 -1.19 -8.04 -1.90
C PHE A 81 0.03 -7.15 -1.65
N LYS A 82 -0.19 -5.84 -1.40
CA LYS A 82 0.91 -4.92 -1.07
C LYS A 82 1.62 -5.31 0.22
N TRP A 83 0.89 -5.81 1.22
CA TRP A 83 1.49 -6.31 2.46
C TRP A 83 2.41 -7.52 2.23
N ASN A 84 1.97 -8.49 1.42
CA ASN A 84 2.79 -9.66 1.09
C ASN A 84 4.07 -9.28 0.34
N ILE A 85 4.01 -8.30 -0.58
CA ILE A 85 5.21 -7.75 -1.24
C ILE A 85 6.19 -7.18 -0.19
N LEU A 86 5.71 -6.41 0.78
CA LEU A 86 6.58 -5.87 1.84
C LEU A 86 7.17 -6.96 2.73
N CYS A 87 6.42 -8.04 2.99
CA CYS A 87 6.94 -9.20 3.70
C CYS A 87 8.06 -9.89 2.91
N ASP A 88 7.93 -10.00 1.59
CA ASP A 88 8.99 -10.51 0.73
C ASP A 88 10.24 -9.63 0.78
N GLU A 89 10.08 -8.30 0.72
CA GLU A 89 11.19 -7.38 0.88
C GLU A 89 11.87 -7.50 2.25
N LYS A 90 11.09 -7.68 3.31
CA LYS A 90 11.62 -7.93 4.66
C LYS A 90 12.41 -9.24 4.71
N ARG A 91 11.94 -10.32 4.09
CA ARG A 91 12.67 -11.60 4.00
C ARG A 91 13.95 -11.47 3.18
N ASN A 92 13.89 -10.76 2.04
CA ASN A 92 15.05 -10.44 1.23
C ASN A 92 16.09 -9.63 2.02
N TRP A 93 15.64 -8.63 2.77
CA TRP A 93 16.51 -7.83 3.63
C TRP A 93 17.24 -8.67 4.67
N GLU A 94 16.57 -9.62 5.31
CA GLU A 94 17.22 -10.46 6.31
C GLU A 94 18.25 -11.43 5.72
N GLN A 95 17.99 -11.92 4.51
CA GLN A 95 18.91 -12.85 3.82
C GLN A 95 20.09 -12.14 3.17
N LYS A 96 19.85 -11.01 2.51
CA LYS A 96 20.82 -10.35 1.61
C LYS A 96 21.27 -8.98 2.08
N LYS A 97 20.62 -8.42 3.11
CA LYS A 97 20.82 -7.02 3.56
C LYS A 97 20.62 -6.00 2.45
N ALA A 98 19.65 -6.28 1.57
CA ALA A 98 19.26 -5.41 0.47
C ALA A 98 17.79 -5.63 0.09
N LEU A 99 17.16 -4.56 -0.41
CA LEU A 99 15.86 -4.61 -1.09
C LEU A 99 16.03 -5.15 -2.51
N SER A 100 14.94 -5.63 -3.11
CA SER A 100 14.93 -6.14 -4.48
C SER A 100 15.28 -5.10 -5.54
N SER A 101 14.99 -3.83 -5.27
CA SER A 101 15.34 -2.68 -6.11
C SER A 101 16.07 -1.60 -5.31
N GLN A 102 17.01 -0.92 -5.96
CA GLN A 102 17.72 0.24 -5.40
C GLN A 102 17.14 1.57 -5.88
N SER A 103 16.02 1.54 -6.62
CA SER A 103 15.36 2.75 -7.13
C SER A 103 14.82 3.60 -5.98
N THR A 104 15.00 4.91 -6.08
CA THR A 104 14.48 5.87 -5.10
C THR A 104 12.96 5.91 -5.07
N GLU A 105 12.30 5.67 -6.22
CA GLU A 105 10.84 5.59 -6.31
C GLU A 105 10.33 4.36 -5.55
N PHE A 106 10.98 3.21 -5.79
CA PHE A 106 10.65 1.96 -5.11
C PHE A 106 10.80 2.08 -3.59
N ASN A 107 11.94 2.61 -3.12
CA ASN A 107 12.19 2.77 -1.68
C ASN A 107 11.15 3.66 -1.01
N ARG A 108 10.74 4.73 -1.70
CA ARG A 108 9.72 5.64 -1.22
C ARG A 108 8.34 4.98 -1.17
N ASP A 109 7.96 4.24 -2.21
CA ASP A 109 6.71 3.48 -2.23
C ASP A 109 6.67 2.43 -1.11
N CYS A 110 7.77 1.68 -0.90
CA CYS A 110 7.88 0.75 0.21
C CYS A 110 7.67 1.45 1.56
N LEU A 111 8.36 2.57 1.80
CA LEU A 111 8.23 3.31 3.06
C LEU A 111 6.81 3.85 3.26
N ILE A 112 6.19 4.41 2.22
CA ILE A 112 4.80 4.88 2.27
C ILE A 112 3.87 3.72 2.63
N ASN A 113 3.95 2.61 1.90
CA ASN A 113 3.07 1.46 2.11
C ASN A 113 3.26 0.86 3.52
N LEU A 114 4.49 0.77 4.03
CA LEU A 114 4.76 0.34 5.41
C LEU A 114 4.01 1.20 6.42
N LYS A 115 4.01 2.52 6.24
CA LYS A 115 3.37 3.44 7.19
C LYS A 115 1.84 3.43 7.08
N ILE A 116 1.28 3.36 5.87
CA ILE A 116 -0.15 3.59 5.68
C ILE A 116 -1.00 2.32 5.57
N LEU A 117 -0.43 1.17 5.21
CA LEU A 117 -1.20 -0.07 5.04
C LEU A 117 -1.97 -0.48 6.29
N PRO A 118 -1.42 -0.40 7.53
CA PRO A 118 -2.19 -0.68 8.74
C PRO A 118 -3.44 0.20 8.89
N ALA A 119 -3.38 1.45 8.44
CA ALA A 119 -4.55 2.33 8.42
C ALA A 119 -5.54 1.95 7.31
N LYS A 120 -5.05 1.63 6.10
CA LYS A 120 -5.88 1.12 4.99
C LYS A 120 -6.56 -0.20 5.36
N ALA A 121 -5.91 -1.02 6.18
CA ALA A 121 -6.43 -2.28 6.72
C ALA A 121 -7.47 -2.10 7.84
N GLY A 122 -7.80 -0.86 8.20
CA GLY A 122 -8.81 -0.57 9.22
C GLY A 122 -8.35 -0.81 10.67
N PHE A 123 -7.04 -0.83 10.95
CA PHE A 123 -6.55 -1.14 12.32
C PHE A 123 -6.70 0.02 13.32
N GLY A 124 -7.16 1.19 12.87
CA GLY A 124 -7.37 2.31 13.79
C GLY A 124 -6.09 2.75 14.50
N TYR A 125 -6.26 3.21 15.74
CA TYR A 125 -5.17 3.61 16.62
C TYR A 125 -4.14 2.49 16.87
N GLU A 126 -4.56 1.22 16.84
CA GLU A 126 -3.63 0.10 17.02
C GLU A 126 -2.62 0.05 15.88
N GLY A 127 -3.07 0.22 14.63
CA GLY A 127 -2.19 0.29 13.46
C GLY A 127 -1.16 1.41 13.60
N LEU A 128 -1.59 2.61 14.01
CA LEU A 128 -0.67 3.72 14.27
C LEU A 128 0.39 3.37 15.32
N ARG A 129 -0.02 2.73 16.42
CA ARG A 129 0.88 2.35 17.51
C ARG A 129 1.96 1.37 17.03
N LEU A 130 1.58 0.43 16.16
CA LEU A 130 2.47 -0.61 15.63
C LEU A 130 3.47 -0.10 14.56
N VAL A 131 3.17 1.00 13.87
CA VAL A 131 4.09 1.59 12.86
C VAL A 131 5.08 2.62 13.43
N VAL A 132 4.90 3.02 14.70
CA VAL A 132 5.79 3.97 15.40
C VAL A 132 6.56 3.33 16.56
N ALA A 133 6.17 2.14 17.00
CA ALA A 133 6.84 1.38 18.04
C ALA A 133 6.85 -0.11 17.68
N ASN A 134 7.96 -0.78 17.98
CA ASN A 134 8.05 -2.23 17.87
C ASN A 134 7.55 -2.87 19.17
N SER A 135 6.46 -3.63 19.09
CA SER A 135 5.85 -4.40 20.18
C SER A 135 6.04 -5.92 20.00
N ASP A 136 6.75 -6.34 18.95
CA ASP A 136 7.01 -7.73 18.64
C ASP A 136 8.02 -8.32 19.64
N GLU A 137 7.89 -9.63 19.88
CA GLU A 137 8.87 -10.35 20.69
C GLU A 137 10.25 -10.38 20.01
N PRO A 138 11.34 -10.29 20.79
CA PRO A 138 12.67 -10.41 20.22
C PRO A 138 12.88 -11.82 19.64
N ASN A 139 13.53 -11.89 18.47
CA ASN A 139 13.87 -13.12 17.74
C ASN A 139 12.73 -13.85 17.01
N LEU A 140 11.58 -13.20 16.79
CA LEU A 140 10.57 -13.75 15.90
C LEU A 140 11.11 -13.82 14.46
N MET A 141 11.08 -15.03 13.89
CA MET A 141 11.59 -15.31 12.55
C MET A 141 10.62 -14.77 11.49
N THR A 142 11.11 -14.01 10.52
CA THR A 142 10.26 -13.47 9.43
C THR A 142 9.74 -14.50 8.45
N LYS A 143 10.18 -15.76 8.58
CA LYS A 143 9.69 -16.87 7.77
C LYS A 143 8.16 -17.04 7.85
N ASP A 144 7.56 -16.59 8.95
CA ASP A 144 6.12 -16.72 9.21
C ASP A 144 5.30 -15.46 8.79
N LEU A 145 5.96 -14.47 8.16
CA LEU A 145 5.33 -13.27 7.60
C LEU A 145 4.73 -13.59 6.22
N TRP A 146 3.57 -14.24 6.23
CA TRP A 146 2.73 -14.44 5.04
C TRP A 146 1.26 -14.43 5.46
N VAL A 147 0.41 -13.73 4.69
CA VAL A 147 -1.02 -13.56 5.04
C VAL A 147 -1.97 -14.28 4.07
N ALA A 148 -1.58 -14.43 2.80
CA ALA A 148 -2.42 -15.12 1.80
C ALA A 148 -2.33 -16.65 1.95
N PRO A 149 -3.14 -17.45 1.24
CA PRO A 149 -2.99 -18.91 1.28
C PRO A 149 -1.61 -19.33 0.76
N GLU A 150 -0.98 -20.34 1.38
CA GLU A 150 0.39 -20.81 1.06
C GLU A 150 0.57 -21.20 -0.41
N GLU A 151 -0.51 -21.63 -1.07
CA GLU A 151 -0.55 -21.97 -2.49
C GLU A 151 -0.10 -20.82 -3.41
N TRP A 152 -0.19 -19.58 -2.93
CA TRP A 152 0.15 -18.37 -3.67
C TRP A 152 1.54 -17.84 -3.34
N GLU A 153 2.18 -18.34 -2.28
CA GLU A 153 3.51 -17.92 -1.85
C GLU A 153 4.61 -18.32 -2.85
N THR A 154 4.38 -19.40 -3.61
CA THR A 154 5.36 -19.94 -4.57
C THR A 154 5.31 -19.26 -5.94
N ARG A 155 4.39 -18.33 -6.18
CA ARG A 155 4.29 -17.61 -7.45
C ARG A 155 5.24 -16.41 -7.45
N PRO A 156 6.07 -16.22 -8.50
CA PRO A 156 6.91 -15.04 -8.62
C PRO A 156 6.04 -13.80 -8.83
N PHE A 157 6.05 -12.89 -7.85
CA PHE A 157 5.39 -11.59 -7.94
C PHE A 157 6.29 -10.60 -8.65
N ASN A 158 6.12 -10.44 -9.96
CA ASN A 158 6.77 -9.36 -10.72
C ASN A 158 5.92 -8.09 -10.62
N CYS A 159 5.93 -7.41 -9.46
CA CYS A 159 5.00 -6.29 -9.22
C CYS A 159 5.62 -4.89 -9.25
N PHE A 160 6.83 -4.77 -9.78
CA PHE A 160 7.34 -3.48 -10.20
C PHE A 160 7.67 -3.62 -11.67
N PRO A 161 6.77 -3.22 -12.59
CA PRO A 161 7.23 -2.93 -13.94
C PRO A 161 8.31 -1.86 -13.75
N ALA A 162 9.57 -2.25 -13.94
CA ALA A 162 10.63 -1.28 -14.15
C ALA A 162 10.10 -0.40 -15.28
N LYS A 163 9.76 0.87 -14.97
CA LYS A 163 9.59 1.85 -16.03
C LYS A 163 10.94 1.85 -16.74
N LEU A 164 10.99 1.18 -17.90
CA LEU A 164 12.06 1.37 -18.85
C LEU A 164 11.94 2.84 -19.23
N ASP A 165 12.74 3.69 -18.58
CA ASP A 165 13.02 5.03 -19.05
C ASP A 165 13.74 4.89 -20.40
N ASN A 166 12.95 4.62 -21.44
CA ASN A 166 13.35 4.76 -22.82
C ASN A 166 13.35 6.26 -23.14
N LYS A 167 14.23 7.00 -22.47
CA LYS A 167 14.66 8.33 -22.89
C LYS A 167 16.09 8.22 -23.41
N SER A 168 16.23 7.49 -24.51
CA SER A 168 17.36 7.66 -25.42
C SER A 168 17.17 9.01 -26.11
N VAL A 169 17.86 10.03 -25.58
CA VAL A 169 18.14 11.31 -26.25
C VAL A 169 19.64 11.24 -26.52
N GLY A 170 20.05 10.86 -27.73
CA GLY A 170 20.52 11.80 -28.77
C GLY A 170 21.94 12.24 -28.42
N GLU A 171 23.00 11.82 -29.12
CA GLU A 171 23.51 12.31 -30.43
C GLU A 171 25.01 11.85 -30.43
N ASP A 172 25.73 11.38 -31.46
CA ASP A 172 25.80 11.68 -32.89
C ASP A 172 26.57 10.59 -33.68
N GLU A 173 26.17 10.44 -34.95
CA GLU A 173 26.95 10.21 -36.19
C GLU A 173 28.10 9.15 -36.24
N ASP A 174 27.96 8.13 -37.10
CA ASP A 174 28.66 8.10 -38.41
C ASP A 174 28.32 6.84 -39.26
N ASP A 175 27.86 7.12 -40.49
CA ASP A 175 28.04 6.45 -41.78
C ASP A 175 27.93 4.91 -41.99
N ASN A 176 26.88 4.60 -42.77
CA ASN A 176 26.88 3.86 -44.05
C ASN A 176 26.80 2.31 -44.13
N LYS A 177 25.95 1.89 -45.11
CA LYS A 177 25.87 0.60 -45.85
C LYS A 177 25.13 -0.56 -45.19
N ASP A 178 24.27 -1.36 -45.84
CA ASP A 178 23.81 -1.58 -47.23
C ASP A 178 22.39 -2.20 -47.11
N GLU A 179 21.41 -1.75 -47.90
CA GLU A 179 20.69 -2.51 -48.96
C GLU A 179 20.06 -3.88 -48.60
N ASP A 180 18.80 -3.99 -49.04
CA ASP A 180 18.00 -5.17 -49.43
C ASP A 180 17.12 -5.90 -48.40
N GLY A 181 15.81 -5.92 -48.71
CA GLY A 181 14.89 -6.98 -48.29
C GLY A 181 13.42 -6.56 -48.19
N ASP A 182 12.75 -6.45 -49.34
CA ASP A 182 11.37 -6.83 -49.70
C ASP A 182 10.28 -6.79 -48.58
N GLU A 183 9.27 -5.93 -48.70
CA GLU A 183 7.96 -6.24 -49.33
C GLU A 183 7.25 -7.44 -48.66
N ASP A 184 6.19 -7.16 -47.89
CA ASP A 184 4.85 -7.70 -48.14
C ASP A 184 3.81 -6.96 -47.27
N GLU A 185 2.82 -6.42 -47.98
CA GLU A 185 1.54 -5.87 -47.48
C GLU A 185 0.63 -7.02 -47.04
N ASP A 186 -0.27 -6.76 -46.08
CA ASP A 186 -1.57 -7.42 -45.81
C ASP A 186 -2.07 -6.74 -44.51
N ASP A 187 -2.90 -5.69 -44.51
CA ASP A 187 -4.32 -5.63 -44.88
C ASP A 187 -5.16 -6.71 -44.19
N ASP A 188 -5.91 -6.31 -43.16
CA ASP A 188 -7.35 -6.58 -43.06
C ASP A 188 -7.95 -5.93 -41.80
N GLU A 189 -9.08 -5.30 -42.07
CA GLU A 189 -9.97 -4.50 -41.23
C GLU A 189 -10.81 -5.36 -40.26
N ASP A 190 -11.48 -4.69 -39.30
CA ASP A 190 -12.87 -4.93 -38.81
C ASP A 190 -12.95 -4.49 -37.32
N GLU A 191 -13.53 -3.31 -37.02
CA GLU A 191 -14.98 -3.05 -36.81
C GLU A 191 -15.51 -3.80 -35.56
N ASP A 192 -15.66 -3.12 -34.42
CA ASP A 192 -16.85 -2.37 -33.94
C ASP A 192 -17.73 -3.24 -33.01
N ASP A 193 -18.57 -2.56 -32.22
CA ASP A 193 -19.67 -3.04 -31.34
C ASP A 193 -19.27 -3.67 -29.98
N ASP A 194 -19.82 -3.29 -28.82
CA ASP A 194 -21.10 -2.62 -28.54
C ASP A 194 -21.04 -1.77 -27.25
N GLU A 195 -21.75 -0.64 -27.31
CA GLU A 195 -22.31 0.13 -26.20
C GLU A 195 -23.42 -0.67 -25.48
N ASP A 196 -23.62 -0.43 -24.19
CA ASP A 196 -24.90 -0.56 -23.45
C ASP A 196 -24.58 -0.11 -22.00
N GLU A 197 -24.75 1.16 -21.63
CA GLU A 197 -26.00 1.83 -21.20
C GLU A 197 -26.74 1.17 -20.02
N ASP A 198 -26.84 1.99 -18.96
CA ASP A 198 -28.00 2.24 -18.11
C ASP A 198 -28.35 1.40 -16.85
N ASP A 199 -29.02 2.17 -15.97
CA ASP A 199 -29.88 1.87 -14.82
C ASP A 199 -29.22 1.48 -13.48
N ASP A 200 -29.58 2.06 -12.34
CA ASP A 200 -30.65 3.01 -12.05
C ASP A 200 -30.40 3.66 -10.68
N GLU A 201 -30.90 4.89 -10.56
CA GLU A 201 -31.15 5.59 -9.30
C GLU A 201 -32.14 4.78 -8.43
N ASP A 202 -31.93 4.76 -7.12
CA ASP A 202 -33.06 4.66 -6.19
C ASP A 202 -32.74 5.49 -4.94
N GLU A 203 -33.34 6.68 -4.94
CA GLU A 203 -33.68 7.46 -3.76
C GLU A 203 -34.65 6.65 -2.90
N ASP A 204 -34.38 6.51 -1.61
CA ASP A 204 -35.46 6.33 -0.64
C ASP A 204 -35.14 7.20 0.59
N GLU A 205 -35.74 8.39 0.57
CA GLU A 205 -36.15 9.12 1.77
C GLU A 205 -37.12 8.23 2.55
N ASP A 206 -36.92 8.06 3.85
CA ASP A 206 -38.05 7.78 4.75
C ASP A 206 -37.84 8.49 6.09
N ASP A 207 -38.62 9.56 6.20
CA ASP A 207 -38.91 10.39 7.35
C ASP A 207 -40.03 9.70 8.14
N GLU A 208 -39.76 9.25 9.36
CA GLU A 208 -40.81 8.82 10.30
C GLU A 208 -40.52 9.35 11.70
N GLU A 209 -41.03 10.57 11.89
CA GLU A 209 -41.51 11.18 13.12
C GLU A 209 -42.17 10.16 14.08
N TYR A 210 -41.68 10.06 15.32
CA TYR A 210 -42.50 9.56 16.44
C TYR A 210 -42.32 10.43 17.68
N GLU A 211 -43.42 11.07 18.06
CA GLU A 211 -43.66 11.69 19.36
C GLU A 211 -43.60 10.65 20.49
N ASP A 212 -42.90 10.96 21.59
CA ASP A 212 -43.40 10.86 22.98
C ASP A 212 -42.49 11.64 23.97
#